data_AF-A0A4Z0Q3C5-F1
#
_entry.id   AF-A0A4Z0Q3C5-F1
#
_cell.length_a   1.000
_cell.length_b   1.000
_cell.length_c   1.000
_cell.angle_alpha   90.00
_cell.angle_beta   90.00
_cell.angle_gamma   90.00
#
_symmetry.space_group_name_H-M   'P 1'
#
loop_
_entity.id
_entity.type
_entity.pdbx_description
1 polymer ?
#
loop_
_entity_poly.entity_id
_entity_poly.type
_entity_poly.pdbx_seq_one_letter_code
_entity_poly.pdbx_strand_id
1 'polypeptide(L)'
;MSKRNFSRHRGPRSYQNIQQLVRAHFGLSQPDVARLLHLTRAAVAMDERGERDMPTAAWLRFHHLTQALPTPDGPAPVPVAAPGCLSEDAQARLRLRLQGIQVEEYPLREKLARCQTRLAQARLRLQALPALHLAFPDERGQRWLANFEAEAHEILEIDAGQPALLELRLRVLAFEAAEITRLLAAAPPIPS
;
A
#
# COMPACT_ATOMS: atom_id res chain seq x y z
N MET A 1 3.47 -6.01 31.13
CA MET A 1 4.13 -6.12 29.81
C MET A 1 3.77 -7.46 29.19
N SER A 2 2.70 -7.52 28.38
CA SER A 2 2.24 -8.78 27.75
C SER A 2 3.03 -9.05 26.48
N LYS A 3 3.79 -10.15 26.47
CA LYS A 3 4.52 -10.64 25.30
C LYS A 3 3.51 -11.17 24.27
N ARG A 4 3.44 -10.51 23.11
CA ARG A 4 2.70 -11.01 21.93
C ARG A 4 3.51 -12.15 21.31
N ASN A 5 2.99 -13.37 21.44
CA ASN A 5 3.51 -14.52 20.73
C ASN A 5 3.08 -14.45 19.27
N PHE A 6 4.02 -14.10 18.39
CA PHE A 6 3.86 -14.26 16.95
C PHE A 6 3.89 -15.76 16.64
N SER A 7 2.77 -16.27 16.11
CA SER A 7 2.66 -17.67 15.70
C SER A 7 3.61 -17.91 14.52
N ARG A 8 4.59 -18.77 14.77
CA ARG A 8 5.57 -19.25 13.79
C ARG A 8 4.85 -19.94 12.63
N HIS A 9 5.44 -19.77 11.45
CA HIS A 9 5.04 -20.37 10.18
C HIS A 9 4.43 -21.78 10.33
N ARG A 10 3.14 -21.90 10.02
CA ARG A 10 2.55 -23.22 9.74
C ARG A 10 3.05 -23.62 8.35
N GLY A 11 3.87 -24.67 8.30
CA GLY A 11 4.15 -25.38 7.05
C GLY A 11 2.86 -25.91 6.40
N PRO A 12 2.95 -26.48 5.19
CA PRO A 12 1.78 -27.04 4.50
C PRO A 12 1.09 -28.06 5.41
N ARG A 13 -0.16 -27.78 5.75
CA ARG A 13 -0.98 -28.72 6.52
C ARG A 13 -1.29 -29.91 5.63
N SER A 14 -0.92 -31.12 6.06
CA SER A 14 -1.43 -32.34 5.46
C SER A 14 -2.95 -32.33 5.56
N TYR A 15 -3.63 -32.12 4.44
CA TYR A 15 -5.10 -32.20 4.39
C TYR A 15 -5.49 -33.65 4.60
N GLN A 16 -6.21 -33.95 5.69
CA GLN A 16 -6.56 -35.32 6.05
C GLN A 16 -7.78 -35.83 5.28
N ASN A 17 -8.55 -34.94 4.65
CA ASN A 17 -9.76 -35.25 3.90
C ASN A 17 -9.95 -34.25 2.74
N ILE A 18 -10.49 -34.72 1.62
CA ILE A 18 -10.81 -33.96 0.40
C ILE A 18 -11.67 -32.71 0.68
N GLN A 19 -12.51 -32.73 1.72
CA GLN A 19 -13.29 -31.56 2.17
C GLN A 19 -12.44 -30.40 2.65
N GLN A 20 -11.37 -30.69 3.39
CA GLN A 20 -10.46 -29.65 3.87
C GLN A 20 -9.68 -29.04 2.70
N LEU A 21 -9.39 -29.85 1.68
CA LEU A 21 -8.69 -29.42 0.47
C LEU A 21 -9.58 -28.53 -0.41
N VAL A 22 -10.85 -28.90 -0.62
CA VAL A 22 -11.85 -28.05 -1.28
C VAL A 22 -12.03 -26.72 -0.55
N ARG A 23 -12.16 -26.75 0.77
CA ARG A 23 -12.30 -25.52 1.58
C ARG A 23 -11.10 -24.61 1.46
N ALA A 24 -9.89 -25.17 1.52
CA ALA A 24 -8.67 -24.37 1.38
C ALA A 24 -8.51 -23.81 -0.03
N HIS A 25 -8.84 -24.59 -1.07
CA HIS A 25 -8.71 -24.16 -2.45
C HIS A 25 -9.65 -23.00 -2.79
N PHE A 26 -10.91 -23.05 -2.34
CA PHE A 26 -11.92 -22.03 -2.64
C PHE A 26 -12.07 -20.96 -1.55
N GLY A 27 -11.27 -20.99 -0.49
CA GLY A 27 -11.38 -20.06 0.65
C GLY A 27 -12.70 -20.20 1.44
N LEU A 28 -13.35 -21.38 1.38
CA LEU A 28 -14.64 -21.62 2.02
C LEU A 28 -14.49 -21.93 3.51
N SER A 29 -15.29 -21.27 4.34
CA SER A 29 -15.44 -21.64 5.74
C SER A 29 -16.33 -22.89 5.89
N GLN A 30 -16.25 -23.57 7.04
CA GLN A 30 -17.12 -24.74 7.30
C GLN A 30 -18.63 -24.39 7.24
N PRO A 31 -19.08 -23.20 7.74
CA PRO A 31 -20.43 -22.72 7.50
C PRO A 31 -20.80 -22.52 6.03
N ASP A 32 -19.86 -22.16 5.16
CA ASP A 32 -20.13 -21.95 3.73
C ASP A 32 -20.38 -23.28 3.04
N VAL A 33 -19.56 -24.30 3.36
CA VAL A 33 -19.76 -25.67 2.87
C VAL A 33 -21.07 -26.25 3.38
N ALA A 34 -21.40 -26.07 4.66
CA ALA A 34 -22.67 -26.51 5.22
C ALA A 34 -23.87 -25.91 4.47
N ARG A 35 -23.83 -24.60 4.17
CA ARG A 35 -24.87 -23.92 3.38
C ARG A 35 -24.98 -24.46 1.95
N LEU A 36 -23.84 -24.63 1.28
CA LEU A 36 -23.76 -25.12 -0.09
C LEU A 36 -24.31 -26.55 -0.23
N LEU A 37 -24.01 -27.40 0.75
CA LEU A 37 -24.43 -28.80 0.78
C LEU A 37 -25.82 -29.00 1.40
N HIS A 38 -26.46 -27.92 1.89
CA HIS A 38 -27.69 -27.96 2.68
C HIS A 38 -27.61 -28.91 3.89
N LEU A 39 -26.46 -28.92 4.56
CA LEU A 39 -26.21 -29.68 5.77
C LEU A 39 -26.07 -28.75 6.97
N THR A 40 -26.19 -29.29 8.18
CA THR A 40 -25.82 -28.55 9.38
C THR A 40 -24.29 -28.51 9.50
N ARG A 41 -23.77 -27.47 10.16
CA ARG A 41 -22.33 -27.39 10.46
C ARG A 41 -21.82 -28.61 11.22
N ALA A 42 -22.64 -29.17 12.12
CA ALA A 42 -22.30 -30.36 12.88
C ALA A 42 -22.18 -31.60 11.98
N ALA A 43 -23.10 -31.77 11.02
CA ALA A 43 -23.03 -32.88 10.06
C ALA A 43 -21.76 -32.83 9.19
N VAL A 44 -21.38 -31.63 8.72
CA VAL A 44 -20.11 -31.44 8.00
C VAL A 44 -18.91 -31.76 8.90
N ALA A 45 -18.94 -31.35 10.17
CA ALA A 45 -17.84 -31.64 11.11
C ALA A 45 -17.68 -33.14 11.41
N MET A 46 -18.78 -33.89 11.48
CA MET A 46 -18.76 -35.34 11.71
C MET A 46 -18.24 -36.10 10.48
N ASP A 47 -18.61 -35.67 9.27
CA ASP A 47 -18.10 -36.23 8.03
C ASP A 47 -16.61 -35.93 7.83
N GLU A 48 -16.16 -34.70 8.14
CA GLU A 48 -14.74 -34.32 8.11
C GLU A 48 -13.87 -35.18 9.05
N ARG A 49 -14.45 -35.71 10.12
CA ARG A 49 -13.80 -36.59 11.11
C ARG A 49 -13.95 -38.09 10.80
N GLY A 50 -14.73 -38.46 9.78
CA GLY A 50 -15.06 -39.85 9.48
C GLY A 50 -15.99 -40.51 10.51
N GLU A 51 -16.69 -39.72 11.34
CA GLU A 51 -17.64 -40.23 12.33
C GLU A 51 -19.00 -40.55 11.70
N ARG A 52 -19.35 -39.88 10.59
CA ARG A 52 -20.62 -40.09 9.88
C ARG A 52 -20.53 -39.62 8.43
N ASP A 53 -20.86 -40.51 7.50
CA ASP A 53 -20.88 -40.19 6.08
C ASP A 53 -21.98 -39.18 5.71
N MET A 54 -21.66 -38.29 4.79
CA MET A 54 -22.63 -37.34 4.24
C MET A 54 -23.69 -38.05 3.39
N PRO A 55 -24.93 -37.52 3.34
CA PRO A 55 -25.95 -38.03 2.43
C PRO A 55 -25.51 -37.97 0.97
N THR A 56 -25.89 -38.97 0.17
CA THR A 56 -25.51 -39.07 -1.27
C THR A 56 -25.83 -37.80 -2.07
N ALA A 57 -26.96 -37.14 -1.78
CA ALA A 57 -27.34 -35.88 -2.44
C ALA A 57 -26.38 -34.72 -2.12
N ALA A 58 -25.85 -34.66 -0.90
CA ALA A 58 -24.82 -33.69 -0.52
C ALA A 58 -23.47 -34.07 -1.16
N TRP A 59 -23.16 -35.37 -1.21
CA TRP A 59 -21.95 -35.87 -1.86
C TRP A 59 -21.89 -35.53 -3.36
N LEU A 60 -23.00 -35.68 -4.10
CA LEU A 60 -23.04 -35.33 -5.52
C LEU A 60 -22.77 -33.83 -5.77
N ARG A 61 -23.28 -32.95 -4.91
CA ARG A 61 -23.00 -31.51 -4.99
C ARG A 61 -21.55 -31.21 -4.65
N PHE A 62 -21.03 -31.88 -3.63
CA PHE A 62 -19.64 -31.76 -3.21
C PHE A 62 -18.67 -32.29 -4.29
N HIS A 63 -19.06 -33.36 -4.99
CA HIS A 63 -18.28 -33.99 -6.05
C HIS A 63 -17.96 -33.02 -7.20
N HIS A 64 -18.89 -32.13 -7.57
CA HIS A 64 -18.61 -31.08 -8.56
C HIS A 64 -17.51 -30.12 -8.11
N LEU A 65 -17.45 -29.78 -6.82
CA LEU A 65 -16.36 -28.96 -6.29
C LEU A 65 -15.04 -29.72 -6.27
N THR A 66 -15.07 -31.04 -6.03
CA THR A 66 -13.84 -31.84 -6.07
C THR A 66 -13.28 -31.96 -7.49
N GLN A 67 -14.12 -31.94 -8.52
CA GLN A 67 -13.68 -31.96 -9.92
C GLN A 67 -13.01 -30.65 -10.35
N ALA A 68 -13.31 -29.54 -9.68
CA ALA A 68 -12.69 -28.25 -9.92
C ALA A 68 -11.36 -28.07 -9.16
N LEU A 69 -10.95 -29.07 -8.36
CA LEU A 69 -9.63 -29.07 -7.74
C LEU A 69 -8.55 -29.35 -8.79
N PRO A 70 -7.36 -28.73 -8.65
CA PRO A 70 -6.23 -29.08 -9.48
C PRO A 70 -5.85 -30.55 -9.23
N THR A 71 -5.56 -31.29 -10.31
CA THR A 71 -4.99 -32.64 -10.22
C THR A 71 -3.68 -32.59 -9.43
N PRO A 72 -3.45 -33.53 -8.48
CA PRO A 72 -2.33 -33.46 -7.54
C PRO A 72 -0.95 -33.47 -8.20
N ASP A 73 -0.82 -34.00 -9.41
CA ASP A 73 0.46 -34.12 -10.15
C ASP A 73 0.59 -33.19 -11.36
N GLY A 74 -0.33 -32.24 -11.54
CA GLY A 74 -0.29 -31.27 -12.64
C GLY A 74 0.04 -29.87 -12.12
N PRO A 75 0.78 -29.03 -12.89
CA PRO A 75 0.79 -27.60 -12.61
C PRO A 75 -0.66 -27.13 -12.67
N ALA A 76 -1.20 -26.71 -11.53
CA ALA A 76 -2.52 -26.11 -11.48
C ALA A 76 -2.55 -24.98 -12.50
N PRO A 77 -3.47 -24.99 -13.49
CA PRO A 77 -3.68 -23.82 -14.31
C PRO A 77 -4.16 -22.73 -13.36
N VAL A 78 -3.26 -21.85 -12.95
CA VAL A 78 -3.63 -20.57 -12.37
C VAL A 78 -4.49 -19.93 -13.45
N PRO A 79 -5.77 -19.59 -13.18
CA PRO A 79 -6.52 -18.77 -14.11
C PRO A 79 -5.66 -17.53 -14.30
N VAL A 80 -5.06 -17.40 -15.48
CA VAL A 80 -4.49 -16.12 -15.91
C VAL A 80 -5.67 -15.19 -15.80
N ALA A 81 -5.66 -14.30 -14.80
CA ALA A 81 -6.65 -13.26 -14.72
C ALA A 81 -6.63 -12.59 -16.10
N ALA A 82 -7.70 -12.80 -16.88
CA ALA A 82 -7.90 -12.04 -18.09
C ALA A 82 -7.66 -10.58 -17.71
N PRO A 83 -6.89 -9.79 -18.49
CA PRO A 83 -6.52 -8.43 -18.12
C PRO A 83 -7.79 -7.71 -17.69
N GLY A 84 -7.94 -7.57 -16.37
CA GLY A 84 -9.26 -7.43 -15.78
C GLY A 84 -9.74 -6.06 -16.13
N CYS A 85 -10.76 -5.98 -17.00
CA CYS A 85 -11.47 -4.74 -17.23
C CYS A 85 -11.84 -4.19 -15.84
N LEU A 86 -11.25 -3.05 -15.48
CA LEU A 86 -11.56 -2.40 -14.22
C LEU A 86 -13.05 -2.10 -14.21
N SER A 87 -13.76 -2.52 -13.16
CA SER A 87 -15.17 -2.17 -12.99
C SER A 87 -15.35 -0.65 -12.99
N GLU A 88 -16.53 -0.15 -13.35
CA GLU A 88 -16.83 1.28 -13.31
C GLU A 88 -16.53 1.90 -11.94
N ASP A 89 -16.88 1.21 -10.86
CA ASP A 89 -16.57 1.61 -9.49
C ASP A 89 -15.07 1.72 -9.23
N ALA A 90 -14.28 0.78 -9.73
CA ALA A 90 -12.83 0.81 -9.59
C ALA A 90 -12.23 1.99 -10.37
N GLN A 91 -12.71 2.23 -11.60
CA GLN A 91 -12.30 3.39 -12.40
C GLN A 91 -12.69 4.71 -11.72
N ALA A 92 -13.90 4.81 -11.15
CA ALA A 92 -14.37 5.99 -10.43
C ALA A 92 -13.48 6.29 -9.21
N ARG A 93 -13.12 5.26 -8.42
CA ARG A 93 -12.18 5.41 -7.29
C ARG A 93 -10.80 5.87 -7.73
N LEU A 94 -10.28 5.35 -8.84
CA LEU A 94 -9.00 5.77 -9.41
C LEU A 94 -9.03 7.23 -9.88
N ARG A 95 -10.11 7.67 -10.55
CA ARG A 95 -10.31 9.07 -10.94
C ARG A 95 -10.37 10.00 -9.73
N LEU A 96 -11.06 9.59 -8.66
CA LEU A 96 -11.11 10.34 -7.41
C LEU A 96 -9.72 10.45 -6.76
N ARG A 97 -8.95 9.37 -6.74
CA ARG A 97 -7.57 9.40 -6.24
C ARG A 97 -6.69 10.36 -7.05
N LEU A 98 -6.82 10.35 -8.37
CA LEU A 98 -6.08 11.26 -9.25
C LEU A 98 -6.37 12.74 -8.93
N GLN A 99 -7.64 13.08 -8.68
CA GLN A 99 -8.01 14.43 -8.21
C GLN A 99 -7.40 14.74 -6.83
N GLY A 100 -7.42 13.79 -5.90
CA GLY A 100 -6.78 13.93 -4.59
C GLY A 100 -5.29 14.22 -4.68
N ILE A 101 -4.56 13.53 -5.56
CA ILE A 101 -3.13 13.76 -5.79
C ILE A 101 -2.86 15.19 -6.23
N GLN A 102 -3.67 15.75 -7.14
CA GLN A 102 -3.51 17.13 -7.60
C GLN A 102 -3.66 18.15 -6.46
N VAL A 103 -4.61 17.89 -5.55
CA VAL A 103 -4.84 18.74 -4.37
C VAL A 103 -3.68 18.63 -3.37
N GLU A 104 -3.13 17.44 -3.18
CA GLU A 104 -1.98 17.20 -2.29
C GLU A 104 -0.67 17.82 -2.83
N GLU A 105 -0.51 17.88 -4.16
CA GLU A 105 0.72 18.32 -4.79
C GLU A 105 1.00 19.82 -4.58
N TYR A 106 -0.03 20.65 -4.69
CA TYR A 106 0.09 22.11 -4.59
C TYR A 106 0.77 22.59 -3.28
N PRO A 107 0.28 22.23 -2.08
CA PRO A 107 0.91 22.69 -0.83
C PRO A 107 2.33 22.14 -0.65
N LEU A 108 2.65 20.97 -1.22
CA LEU A 108 4.01 20.41 -1.17
C LEU A 108 4.98 21.22 -2.02
N ARG A 109 4.58 21.63 -3.23
CA ARG A 109 5.37 22.50 -4.10
C ARG A 109 5.62 23.86 -3.45
N GLU A 110 4.58 24.45 -2.87
CA GLU A 110 4.71 25.73 -2.16
C GLU A 110 5.66 25.63 -0.98
N LYS A 111 5.53 24.56 -0.17
CA LYS A 111 6.43 24.31 0.95
C LYS A 111 7.88 24.11 0.50
N LEU A 112 8.10 23.39 -0.59
CA LEU A 112 9.43 23.19 -1.17
C LEU A 112 10.05 24.53 -1.59
N ALA A 113 9.31 25.36 -2.33
CA ALA A 113 9.77 26.68 -2.76
C ALA A 113 10.14 27.58 -1.57
N ARG A 114 9.31 27.58 -0.51
CA ARG A 114 9.58 28.32 0.72
C ARG A 114 10.86 27.84 1.42
N CYS A 115 11.04 26.53 1.56
CA CYS A 115 12.27 25.95 2.14
C CYS A 115 13.52 26.30 1.32
N GLN A 116 13.45 26.14 0.00
CA GLN A 116 14.57 26.47 -0.89
C GLN A 116 14.92 27.96 -0.82
N THR A 117 13.92 28.83 -0.79
CA THR A 117 14.11 30.28 -0.64
C THR A 117 14.81 30.63 0.67
N ARG A 118 14.36 30.05 1.79
CA ARG A 118 14.98 30.27 3.11
C ARG A 118 16.44 29.80 3.15
N LEU A 119 16.73 28.62 2.60
CA LEU A 119 18.11 28.10 2.50
C LEU A 119 18.99 28.99 1.60
N ALA A 120 18.46 29.47 0.47
CA ALA A 120 19.18 30.39 -0.42
C ALA A 120 19.49 31.71 0.28
N GLN A 121 18.52 32.27 1.01
CA GLN A 121 18.72 33.47 1.82
C GLN A 121 19.77 33.27 2.90
N ALA A 122 19.76 32.16 3.63
CA ALA A 122 20.78 31.85 4.63
C ALA A 122 22.19 31.79 4.01
N ARG A 123 22.34 31.16 2.84
CA ARG A 123 23.62 31.13 2.10
C ARG A 123 24.07 32.53 1.69
N LEU A 124 23.17 33.35 1.15
CA LEU A 124 23.48 34.72 0.76
C LEU A 124 23.90 35.58 1.96
N ARG A 125 23.25 35.38 3.12
CA ARG A 125 23.64 36.05 4.38
C ARG A 125 25.08 35.72 4.76
N LEU A 126 25.44 34.43 4.76
CA LEU A 126 26.81 34.00 5.08
C LEU A 126 27.83 34.52 4.06
N GLN A 127 27.49 34.53 2.77
CA GLN A 127 28.35 35.11 1.72
C GLN A 127 28.58 36.62 1.90
N ALA A 128 27.62 37.34 2.47
CA ALA A 128 27.74 38.77 2.72
C ALA A 128 28.55 39.12 3.98
N LEU A 129 28.80 38.17 4.89
CA LEU A 129 29.48 38.42 6.16
C LEU A 129 30.80 39.20 6.03
N PRO A 130 31.73 38.87 5.11
CA PRO A 130 33.00 39.59 5.01
C PRO A 130 32.81 41.08 4.72
N ALA A 131 31.90 41.44 3.81
CA ALA A 131 31.59 42.84 3.50
C ALA A 131 30.91 43.53 4.68
N LEU A 132 30.05 42.82 5.41
CA LEU A 132 29.37 43.36 6.59
C LEU A 132 30.34 43.58 7.76
N HIS A 133 31.33 42.71 7.99
CA HIS A 133 32.36 42.93 9.01
C HIS A 133 33.18 44.21 8.75
N LEU A 134 33.44 44.54 7.48
CA LEU A 134 34.10 45.80 7.11
C LEU A 134 33.20 47.02 7.36
N ALA A 135 31.90 46.89 7.14
CA ALA A 135 30.93 47.98 7.31
C ALA A 135 30.59 48.26 8.78
N PHE A 136 30.69 47.27 9.66
CA PHE A 136 30.32 47.36 11.08
C PHE A 136 31.47 46.93 12.01
N PRO A 137 32.57 47.70 12.08
CA PRO A 137 33.76 47.31 12.84
C PRO A 137 33.61 47.46 14.37
N ASP A 138 32.59 48.15 14.85
CA ASP A 138 32.36 48.40 16.27
C ASP A 138 31.85 47.16 17.02
N GLU A 139 32.10 47.08 18.33
CA GLU A 139 31.72 45.90 19.13
C GLU A 139 30.24 45.54 19.04
N ARG A 140 29.36 46.54 18.97
CA ARG A 140 27.92 46.30 18.86
C ARG A 140 27.59 45.69 17.49
N GLY A 141 28.19 46.21 16.42
CA GLY A 141 28.14 45.63 15.08
C GLY A 141 28.60 44.18 15.05
N GLN A 142 29.75 43.88 15.67
CA GLN A 142 30.29 42.52 15.73
C GLN A 142 29.39 41.55 16.50
N ARG A 143 28.79 41.97 17.62
CA ARG A 143 27.81 41.14 18.36
C ARG A 143 26.56 40.86 17.53
N TRP A 144 26.07 41.85 16.79
CA TRP A 144 24.94 41.65 15.89
C TRP A 144 25.29 40.70 14.74
N LEU A 145 26.48 40.82 14.14
CA LEU A 145 26.97 39.92 13.08
C LEU A 145 27.10 38.47 13.57
N ALA A 146 27.57 38.25 14.79
CA ALA A 146 27.64 36.91 15.38
C ALA A 146 26.24 36.26 15.47
N ASN A 147 25.22 37.00 15.89
CA ASN A 147 23.85 36.49 15.91
C ASN A 147 23.31 36.24 14.49
N PHE A 148 23.58 37.16 13.56
CA PHE A 148 23.18 37.04 12.15
C PHE A 148 23.80 35.81 11.47
N GLU A 149 25.07 35.52 11.76
CA GLU A 149 25.77 34.32 11.32
C GLU A 149 25.19 33.06 11.96
N ALA A 150 24.95 33.07 13.27
CA ALA A 150 24.39 31.93 14.00
C ALA A 150 22.98 31.55 13.48
N GLU A 151 22.10 32.54 13.27
CA GLU A 151 20.76 32.32 12.70
C GLU A 151 20.84 31.71 11.29
N ALA A 152 21.78 32.15 10.47
CA ALA A 152 21.94 31.61 9.12
C ALA A 152 22.43 30.15 9.14
N HIS A 153 23.37 29.81 10.02
CA HIS A 153 23.81 28.43 10.22
C HIS A 153 22.69 27.55 10.76
N GLU A 154 21.92 28.02 11.74
CA GLU A 154 20.78 27.28 12.29
C GLU A 154 19.75 26.94 11.21
N ILE A 155 19.41 27.88 10.32
CA ILE A 155 18.51 27.62 9.19
C ILE A 155 19.08 26.52 8.28
N LEU A 156 20.38 26.57 7.97
CA LEU A 156 21.01 25.56 7.12
C LEU A 156 21.01 24.18 7.76
N GLU A 157 21.24 24.08 9.06
CA GLU A 157 21.26 22.80 9.78
C GLU A 157 19.85 22.20 9.90
N ILE A 158 18.87 22.99 10.33
CA ILE A 158 17.49 22.53 10.56
C ILE A 158 16.82 22.13 9.24
N ASP A 159 16.98 22.94 8.19
CA ASP A 159 16.24 22.76 6.95
C ASP A 159 17.02 21.95 5.88
N ALA A 160 18.25 21.48 6.15
CA ALA A 160 19.09 20.78 5.15
C ALA A 160 18.38 19.60 4.45
N GLY A 161 17.68 18.76 5.21
CA GLY A 161 17.04 17.54 4.68
C GLY A 161 15.62 17.76 4.13
N GLN A 162 14.99 18.87 4.48
CA GLN A 162 13.56 19.07 4.21
C GLN A 162 13.24 19.19 2.71
N PRO A 163 14.01 19.94 1.88
CA PRO A 163 13.76 19.98 0.44
C PRO A 163 13.83 18.59 -0.21
N ALA A 164 14.83 17.77 0.15
CA ALA A 164 15.00 16.44 -0.43
C ALA A 164 13.80 15.52 -0.12
N LEU A 165 13.26 15.59 1.10
CA LEU A 165 12.06 14.84 1.49
C LEU A 165 10.81 15.32 0.73
N LEU A 166 10.64 16.63 0.53
CA LEU A 166 9.51 17.19 -0.22
C LEU A 166 9.60 16.82 -1.71
N GLU A 167 10.79 16.90 -2.31
CA GLU A 167 11.02 16.45 -3.68
C GLU A 167 10.73 14.96 -3.86
N LEU A 168 11.17 14.11 -2.92
CA LEU A 168 10.88 12.69 -2.96
C LEU A 168 9.37 12.42 -2.93
N ARG A 169 8.63 13.10 -2.04
CA ARG A 169 7.16 12.98 -1.96
C ARG A 169 6.49 13.40 -3.26
N LEU A 170 6.91 14.52 -3.84
CA LEU A 170 6.39 14.97 -5.15
C LEU A 170 6.65 13.94 -6.26
N ARG A 171 7.83 13.31 -6.28
CA ARG A 171 8.15 12.24 -7.25
C ARG A 171 7.25 11.01 -7.06
N VAL A 172 6.98 10.62 -5.81
CA VAL A 172 6.07 9.50 -5.50
C VAL A 172 4.65 9.80 -5.98
N LEU A 173 4.14 11.01 -5.71
CA LEU A 173 2.81 11.44 -6.18
C LEU A 173 2.73 11.47 -7.71
N ALA A 174 3.76 11.97 -8.38
CA ALA A 174 3.83 11.98 -9.85
C ALA A 174 3.85 10.56 -10.43
N PHE A 175 4.60 9.64 -9.82
CA PHE A 175 4.62 8.22 -10.19
C PHE A 175 3.24 7.57 -10.00
N GLU A 176 2.61 7.79 -8.84
CA GLU A 176 1.27 7.27 -8.56
C GLU A 176 0.25 7.77 -9.59
N ALA A 177 0.25 9.07 -9.91
CA ALA A 177 -0.63 9.65 -10.91
C ALA A 177 -0.42 9.05 -12.31
N ALA A 178 0.84 8.81 -12.71
CA ALA A 178 1.17 8.18 -13.98
C ALA A 178 0.66 6.73 -14.05
N GLU A 179 0.83 5.97 -12.98
CA GLU A 179 0.33 4.59 -12.88
C GLU A 179 -1.20 4.51 -12.91
N ILE A 180 -1.87 5.39 -12.18
CA ILE A 180 -3.34 5.48 -12.22
C ILE A 180 -3.82 5.81 -13.63
N THR A 181 -3.17 6.76 -14.31
CA THR A 181 -3.51 7.13 -15.68
C THR A 181 -3.32 5.95 -16.65
N ARG A 182 -2.23 5.20 -16.49
CA ARG A 182 -1.95 3.99 -17.27
C ARG A 182 -3.02 2.92 -17.07
N LEU A 183 -3.43 2.68 -15.81
CA LEU A 183 -4.49 1.73 -15.48
C LEU A 183 -5.85 2.14 -16.07
N LEU A 184 -6.18 3.43 -16.02
CA LEU A 184 -7.41 3.96 -16.61
C LEU A 184 -7.40 3.88 -18.14
N ALA A 185 -6.25 4.08 -18.80
CA ALA A 185 -6.11 3.97 -20.24
C ALA A 185 -6.15 2.51 -20.75
N ALA A 186 -5.70 1.56 -19.94
CA ALA A 186 -5.71 0.13 -20.26
C ALA A 186 -7.10 -0.53 -20.09
N ALA A 187 -8.06 0.15 -19.46
CA ALA A 187 -9.42 -0.37 -19.32
C ALA A 187 -10.18 -0.20 -20.65
N PRO A 188 -10.64 -1.29 -21.31
CA PRO A 188 -11.40 -1.18 -22.54
C PRO A 188 -12.74 -0.46 -22.30
N PRO A 189 -13.28 0.26 -23.30
CA PRO A 189 -14.60 0.87 -23.21
C PRO A 189 -15.65 -0.23 -23.00
N ILE A 190 -16.56 0.00 -22.06
CA ILE A 190 -17.69 -0.89 -21.82
C ILE A 190 -18.59 -0.85 -23.06
N PRO A 191 -18.87 -1.99 -23.72
CA PRO A 191 -19.81 -2.01 -24.84
C PRO A 191 -21.18 -1.54 -24.34
N SER A 192 -21.72 -0.54 -25.02
CA SER A 192 -23.02 0.10 -24.74
C SER A 192 -24.19 -0.83 -24.99
#